data_AF-A0A832Z052-F1
#
_entry.id   AF-A0A832Z052-F1
#
_cell.length_a   1.000
_cell.length_b   1.000
_cell.length_c   1.000
_cell.angle_alpha   90.00
_cell.angle_beta   90.00
_cell.angle_gamma   90.00
#
_symmetry.space_group_name_H-M   'P 1'
#
loop_
_entity.id
_entity.type
_entity.pdbx_description
1 polymer ?
#
loop_
_entity_poly.entity_id
_entity_poly.type
_entity_poly.pdbx_seq_one_letter_code
_entity_poly.pdbx_strand_id
1 'polypeptide(L)'
;MSSYEQLINVLLKLQSCFKFQKLIEQDVVSKLDLMTKPRAGIALSVALWASDSLKRGQITYGDLIYIQRRLAAFLSKASKNEQLVLEKLLRLIPIKYGLDVETVAQRCFIESRMLLDIIRALNLLQEVVMLLKSGGVVEEPIKHERRLCLNDPELLPPAHANIDTYLTLIVQALNSVPELLKDNVASHAIELINDRIAKASITPSDAAAIALLALTLSKRIQNVTICVEPCIDLEALVRRVHNDLVSLGAEPSRSDIFELYRELLIKDVLRGRR
;
A
#
# COMPACT_ATOMS: atom_id res chain seq x y z
N MET A 1 8.11 1.39 14.79
CA MET A 1 7.40 0.44 13.90
C MET A 1 8.45 -0.40 13.20
N SER A 2 8.14 -1.64 12.86
CA SER A 2 9.02 -2.43 12.00
C SER A 2 8.83 -1.95 10.56
N SER A 3 9.90 -1.63 9.85
CA SER A 3 9.79 -1.25 8.42
C SER A 3 9.23 -2.40 7.59
N TYR A 4 8.68 -2.12 6.40
CA TYR A 4 8.21 -3.18 5.49
C TYR A 4 9.31 -4.20 5.17
N GLU A 5 10.56 -3.75 5.07
CA GLU A 5 11.71 -4.64 4.84
C GLU A 5 12.00 -5.52 6.06
N GLN A 6 11.94 -4.96 7.28
CA GLN A 6 12.09 -5.75 8.50
C GLN A 6 10.98 -6.80 8.61
N LEU A 7 9.74 -6.46 8.27
CA LEU A 7 8.63 -7.41 8.19
C LEU A 7 8.97 -8.57 7.24
N ILE A 8 9.36 -8.28 5.99
CA ILE A 8 9.69 -9.32 5.01
C ILE A 8 10.78 -10.24 5.56
N ASN A 9 11.85 -9.66 6.12
CA ASN A 9 12.95 -10.44 6.66
C ASN A 9 12.50 -11.37 7.79
N VAL A 10 11.58 -10.93 8.64
CA VAL A 10 11.03 -11.77 9.71
C VAL A 10 10.11 -12.86 9.16
N LEU A 11 9.27 -12.56 8.16
CA LEU A 11 8.43 -13.57 7.51
C LEU A 11 9.28 -14.66 6.84
N LEU A 12 10.35 -14.28 6.15
CA LEU A 12 11.30 -15.22 5.52
C LEU A 12 12.04 -16.05 6.58
N LYS A 13 12.44 -15.43 7.69
CA LYS A 13 13.07 -16.13 8.82
C LYS A 13 12.11 -17.13 9.47
N LEU A 14 10.85 -16.73 9.67
CA LEU A 14 9.80 -17.57 10.24
C LEU A 14 9.49 -18.76 9.33
N GLN A 15 9.39 -18.55 8.02
CA GLN A 15 9.25 -19.62 7.03
C GLN A 15 10.43 -20.60 7.09
N SER A 16 11.67 -20.10 7.07
CA SER A 16 12.86 -20.95 7.14
C SER A 16 12.85 -21.80 8.42
N CYS A 17 12.49 -21.19 9.54
CA CYS A 17 12.33 -21.87 10.83
C CYS A 17 11.24 -22.95 10.80
N PHE A 18 10.06 -22.67 10.23
CA PHE A 18 8.96 -23.63 10.13
C PHE A 18 9.30 -24.79 9.19
N LYS A 19 10.04 -24.53 8.11
CA LYS A 19 10.54 -25.54 7.18
C LYS A 19 11.54 -26.46 7.88
N PHE A 20 12.48 -25.90 8.65
CA PHE A 20 13.43 -26.68 9.45
C PHE A 20 12.73 -27.57 10.48
N GLN A 21 11.65 -27.07 11.09
CA GLN A 21 10.81 -27.81 12.02
C GLN A 21 9.81 -28.78 11.34
N LYS A 22 9.83 -28.88 10.01
CA LYS A 22 8.91 -29.71 9.20
C LYS A 22 7.42 -29.37 9.39
N LEU A 23 7.12 -28.13 9.81
CA LEU A 23 5.74 -27.62 9.92
C LEU A 23 5.17 -27.21 8.55
N ILE A 24 6.06 -26.86 7.61
CA ILE A 24 5.76 -26.61 6.21
C ILE A 24 6.73 -27.39 5.33
N GLU A 25 6.25 -27.88 4.19
CA GLU A 25 7.04 -28.71 3.28
C GLU A 25 7.85 -27.88 2.27
N GLN A 26 7.35 -26.70 1.92
CA GLN A 26 7.89 -25.86 0.85
C GLN A 26 7.89 -24.40 1.25
N ASP A 27 8.68 -23.61 0.53
CA ASP A 27 8.70 -22.17 0.69
C ASP A 27 7.33 -21.58 0.32
N VAL A 28 6.79 -20.82 1.26
CA VAL A 28 5.42 -20.30 1.24
C VAL A 28 5.38 -19.02 0.41
N VAL A 29 6.39 -18.16 0.57
CA VAL A 29 6.60 -16.95 -0.22
C VAL A 29 8.07 -16.72 -0.51
N SER A 30 8.36 -16.04 -1.61
CA SER A 30 9.68 -15.47 -1.90
C SER A 30 9.68 -13.95 -1.73
N LYS A 31 10.88 -13.35 -1.59
CA LYS A 31 11.03 -11.89 -1.64
C LYS A 31 10.48 -11.32 -2.95
N LEU A 32 10.64 -12.04 -4.05
CA LEU A 32 10.13 -11.64 -5.36
C LEU A 32 8.60 -11.63 -5.40
N ASP A 33 7.93 -12.61 -4.78
CA ASP A 33 6.46 -12.63 -4.70
C ASP A 33 5.94 -11.38 -3.99
N LEU A 34 6.56 -11.00 -2.87
CA LEU A 34 6.15 -9.82 -2.10
C LEU A 34 6.45 -8.50 -2.83
N MET A 35 7.46 -8.48 -3.70
CA MET A 35 7.81 -7.32 -4.52
C MET A 35 7.05 -7.23 -5.84
N THR A 36 6.51 -8.31 -6.38
CA THR A 36 5.83 -8.32 -7.70
C THR A 36 4.31 -8.45 -7.62
N LYS A 37 3.77 -8.46 -6.38
CA LYS A 37 2.35 -8.61 -6.09
C LYS A 37 1.87 -7.38 -5.31
N PRO A 38 1.69 -6.24 -5.99
CA PRO A 38 1.49 -4.95 -5.35
C PRO A 38 0.24 -4.93 -4.46
N ARG A 39 -0.84 -5.61 -4.86
CA ARG A 39 -2.07 -5.63 -4.04
C ARG A 39 -1.88 -6.44 -2.76
N ALA A 40 -1.14 -7.55 -2.82
CA ALA A 40 -0.79 -8.33 -1.65
C ALA A 40 0.15 -7.56 -0.71
N GLY A 41 1.16 -6.89 -1.26
CA GLY A 41 2.09 -6.06 -0.49
C GLY A 41 1.39 -4.87 0.18
N ILE A 42 0.51 -4.17 -0.54
CA ILE A 42 -0.36 -3.11 0.00
C ILE A 42 -1.24 -3.65 1.13
N ALA A 43 -1.93 -4.78 0.93
CA ALA A 43 -2.79 -5.34 1.94
C ALA A 43 -2.03 -5.66 3.24
N LEU A 44 -0.81 -6.19 3.11
CA LEU A 44 0.07 -6.45 4.24
C LEU A 44 0.51 -5.17 4.96
N SER A 45 0.81 -4.12 4.21
CA SER A 45 1.20 -2.80 4.75
C SER A 45 0.06 -2.17 5.55
N VAL A 46 -1.15 -2.21 4.99
CA VAL A 46 -2.36 -1.70 5.64
C VAL A 46 -2.71 -2.53 6.87
N ALA A 47 -2.54 -3.86 6.82
CA ALA A 47 -2.78 -4.73 7.96
C ALA A 47 -1.82 -4.43 9.14
N LEU A 48 -0.54 -4.18 8.84
CA LEU A 48 0.43 -3.75 9.84
C LEU A 48 0.07 -2.39 10.44
N TRP A 49 -0.22 -1.41 9.59
CA TRP A 49 -0.63 -0.07 10.01
C TRP A 49 -1.87 -0.11 10.89
N ALA A 50 -2.90 -0.85 10.48
CA ALA A 50 -4.13 -0.98 11.26
C ALA A 50 -3.88 -1.67 12.60
N SER A 51 -3.03 -2.71 12.63
CA SER A 51 -2.67 -3.40 13.87
C SER A 51 -1.93 -2.47 14.84
N ASP A 52 -0.98 -1.66 14.35
CA ASP A 52 -0.25 -0.70 15.17
C ASP A 52 -1.14 0.47 15.61
N SER A 53 -1.98 0.99 14.71
CA SER A 53 -2.94 2.07 15.02
C SER A 53 -3.96 1.65 16.07
N LEU A 54 -4.45 0.41 16.01
CA LEU A 54 -5.35 -0.15 17.01
C LEU A 54 -4.67 -0.29 18.37
N LYS A 55 -3.43 -0.80 18.38
CA LYS A 55 -2.60 -0.93 19.59
C LYS A 55 -2.33 0.42 20.26
N ARG A 56 -2.21 1.49 19.48
CA ARG A 56 -2.03 2.87 19.95
C ARG A 56 -3.34 3.59 20.28
N GLY A 57 -4.49 2.95 20.10
CA GLY A 57 -5.81 3.56 20.31
C GLY A 57 -6.17 4.66 19.31
N GLN A 58 -5.49 4.72 18.16
CA GLN A 58 -5.75 5.70 17.09
C GLN A 58 -6.96 5.31 16.23
N ILE A 59 -7.27 4.01 16.18
CA ILE A 59 -8.46 3.48 15.52
C ILE A 59 -9.22 2.58 16.48
N THR A 60 -10.53 2.48 16.31
CA THR A 60 -11.42 1.63 17.10
C THR A 60 -11.61 0.25 16.45
N TYR A 61 -12.26 -0.68 17.15
CA TYR A 61 -12.63 -1.97 16.56
C TYR A 61 -13.60 -1.81 15.37
N GLY A 62 -14.49 -0.81 15.41
CA GLY A 62 -15.37 -0.50 14.27
C GLY A 62 -14.57 -0.05 13.04
N ASP A 63 -13.54 0.76 13.24
CA ASP A 63 -12.62 1.17 12.17
C ASP A 63 -11.84 -0.02 11.61
N LEU A 64 -11.48 -1.00 12.47
CA LEU A 64 -10.82 -2.23 12.04
C LEU A 64 -11.70 -3.06 11.09
N ILE A 65 -12.99 -3.24 11.43
CA ILE A 65 -13.95 -3.94 10.57
C ILE A 65 -14.11 -3.20 9.23
N TYR A 66 -14.18 -1.86 9.27
CA TYR A 66 -14.21 -1.03 8.06
C TYR A 66 -13.00 -1.30 7.16
N ILE A 67 -11.78 -1.30 7.74
CA ILE A 67 -10.53 -1.58 7.02
C ILE A 67 -10.54 -2.99 6.44
N GLN A 68 -11.00 -4.00 7.19
CA GLN A 68 -11.09 -5.39 6.71
C GLN A 68 -12.00 -5.52 5.48
N ARG A 69 -13.21 -4.93 5.53
CA ARG A 69 -14.15 -4.97 4.38
C ARG A 69 -13.57 -4.25 3.16
N ARG A 70 -12.95 -3.10 3.36
CA ARG A 70 -12.33 -2.32 2.28
C ARG A 70 -11.12 -3.05 1.67
N LEU A 71 -10.31 -3.70 2.50
CA LEU A 71 -9.23 -4.59 2.04
C LEU A 71 -9.76 -5.77 1.23
N ALA A 72 -10.87 -6.39 1.66
CA ALA A 72 -11.50 -7.48 0.92
C ALA A 72 -12.03 -6.99 -0.44
N ALA A 73 -12.73 -5.85 -0.48
CA ALA A 73 -13.16 -5.25 -1.75
C ALA A 73 -11.98 -4.94 -2.68
N PHE A 74 -10.89 -4.38 -2.15
CA PHE A 74 -9.67 -4.11 -2.92
C PHE A 74 -9.01 -5.39 -3.47
N LEU A 75 -8.95 -6.45 -2.68
CA LEU A 75 -8.35 -7.74 -3.07
C LEU A 75 -9.25 -8.56 -3.99
N SER A 76 -10.56 -8.30 -4.03
CA SER A 76 -11.47 -8.95 -4.99
C SER A 76 -11.09 -8.62 -6.44
N LYS A 77 -10.50 -7.44 -6.67
CA LYS A 77 -9.98 -6.96 -7.96
C LYS A 77 -8.57 -7.54 -8.27
N ALA A 78 -7.96 -8.29 -7.36
CA ALA A 78 -6.61 -8.85 -7.51
C ALA A 78 -6.60 -10.14 -8.34
N SER A 79 -5.45 -10.45 -8.96
CA SER A 79 -5.30 -11.73 -9.66
C SER A 79 -5.36 -12.90 -8.67
N LYS A 80 -5.80 -14.08 -9.13
CA LYS A 80 -5.79 -15.30 -8.30
C LYS A 80 -4.40 -15.60 -7.70
N ASN A 81 -3.33 -15.29 -8.44
CA ASN A 81 -1.96 -15.46 -7.99
C ASN A 81 -1.60 -14.51 -6.83
N GLU A 82 -2.08 -13.25 -6.84
CA GLU A 82 -1.90 -12.32 -5.72
C GLU A 82 -2.66 -12.76 -4.47
N GLN A 83 -3.91 -13.20 -4.65
CA GLN A 83 -4.71 -13.72 -3.54
C GLN A 83 -4.05 -14.96 -2.92
N LEU A 84 -3.48 -15.85 -3.76
CA LEU A 84 -2.77 -17.03 -3.31
C LEU A 84 -1.53 -16.69 -2.45
N VAL A 85 -0.81 -15.61 -2.75
CA VAL A 85 0.32 -15.16 -1.91
C VAL A 85 -0.15 -14.84 -0.49
N LEU A 86 -1.27 -14.14 -0.35
CA LEU A 86 -1.85 -13.86 0.97
C LEU A 86 -2.27 -15.15 1.68
N GLU A 87 -2.96 -16.06 1.00
CA GLU A 87 -3.35 -17.35 1.58
C GLU A 87 -2.16 -18.18 2.06
N LYS A 88 -1.08 -18.17 1.27
CA LYS A 88 0.18 -18.81 1.63
C LYS A 88 0.75 -18.17 2.89
N LEU A 89 0.87 -16.84 2.97
CA LEU A 89 1.38 -16.14 4.17
C LEU A 89 0.63 -16.52 5.45
N LEU A 90 -0.68 -16.76 5.38
CA LEU A 90 -1.47 -17.19 6.54
C LEU A 90 -1.05 -18.56 7.10
N ARG A 91 -0.26 -19.36 6.36
CA ARG A 91 0.35 -20.59 6.90
C ARG A 91 1.44 -20.31 7.93
N LEU A 92 1.94 -19.09 8.02
CA LEU A 92 2.97 -18.73 8.99
C LEU A 92 2.40 -18.37 10.37
N ILE A 93 1.09 -18.53 10.60
CA ILE A 93 0.45 -18.28 11.90
C ILE A 93 0.73 -19.47 12.85
N PRO A 94 1.47 -19.28 13.97
CA PRO A 94 1.87 -20.36 14.89
C PRO A 94 0.72 -21.23 15.41
N ILE A 95 -0.43 -20.61 15.70
CA ILE A 95 -1.57 -21.30 16.33
C ILE A 95 -2.12 -22.44 15.46
N LYS A 96 -1.90 -22.40 14.13
CA LYS A 96 -2.28 -23.48 13.21
C LYS A 96 -1.50 -24.77 13.44
N TYR A 97 -0.39 -24.70 14.15
CA TYR A 97 0.47 -25.83 14.52
C TYR A 97 0.44 -26.14 16.01
N GLY A 98 -0.48 -25.54 16.78
CA GLY A 98 -0.55 -25.71 18.23
C GLY A 98 0.63 -25.08 18.98
N LEU A 99 1.31 -24.10 18.38
CA LEU A 99 2.44 -23.40 18.99
C LEU A 99 2.02 -22.01 19.47
N ASP A 100 2.46 -21.63 20.67
CA ASP A 100 2.33 -20.27 21.16
C ASP A 100 3.41 -19.35 20.56
N VAL A 101 3.15 -18.03 20.58
CA VAL A 101 4.01 -17.03 19.94
C VAL A 101 5.37 -16.92 20.64
N GLU A 102 5.44 -17.09 21.95
CA GLU A 102 6.69 -16.95 22.71
C GLU A 102 7.63 -18.12 22.42
N THR A 103 7.10 -19.34 22.39
CA THR A 103 7.85 -20.54 22.00
C THR A 103 8.39 -20.41 20.59
N VAL A 104 7.60 -19.92 19.63
CA VAL A 104 8.07 -19.71 18.25
C VAL A 104 9.13 -18.60 18.19
N ALA A 105 8.94 -17.49 18.89
CA ALA A 105 9.91 -16.40 18.95
C ALA A 105 11.28 -16.90 19.43
N GLN A 106 11.30 -17.69 20.51
CA GLN A 106 12.53 -18.29 21.03
C GLN A 106 13.15 -19.28 20.05
N ARG A 107 12.38 -20.24 19.53
CA ARG A 107 12.87 -21.27 18.60
C ARG A 107 13.42 -20.70 17.30
N CYS A 108 12.80 -19.63 16.81
CA CYS A 108 13.17 -18.99 15.55
C CYS A 108 14.14 -17.80 15.74
N PHE A 109 14.58 -17.51 16.97
CA PHE A 109 15.42 -16.36 17.30
C PHE A 109 14.84 -15.03 16.78
N ILE A 110 13.53 -14.83 16.92
CA ILE A 110 12.82 -13.61 16.54
C ILE A 110 12.41 -12.89 17.82
N GLU A 111 12.48 -11.55 17.84
CA GLU A 111 11.98 -10.78 18.97
C GLU A 111 10.47 -10.99 19.14
N SER A 112 10.03 -11.42 20.33
CA SER A 112 8.62 -11.77 20.60
C SER A 112 7.66 -10.62 20.28
N ARG A 113 8.04 -9.38 20.58
CA ARG A 113 7.24 -8.19 20.27
C ARG A 113 7.01 -8.02 18.77
N MET A 114 8.06 -8.21 17.98
CA MET A 114 8.02 -8.12 16.53
C MET A 114 7.15 -9.24 15.94
N LEU A 115 7.32 -10.48 16.43
CA LEU A 115 6.48 -11.60 16.00
C LEU A 115 5.01 -11.36 16.34
N LEU A 116 4.68 -10.87 17.54
CA LEU A 116 3.30 -10.55 17.93
C LEU A 116 2.65 -9.53 16.99
N ASP A 117 3.37 -8.46 16.63
CA ASP A 117 2.85 -7.44 15.73
C ASP A 117 2.62 -8.01 14.31
N ILE A 118 3.47 -8.93 13.84
CA ILE A 118 3.27 -9.67 12.57
C ILE A 118 2.07 -10.60 12.63
N ILE A 119 1.92 -11.37 13.71
CA ILE A 119 0.79 -12.30 13.86
C ILE A 119 -0.53 -11.54 13.92
N ARG A 120 -0.59 -10.36 14.54
CA ARG A 120 -1.78 -9.49 14.51
C ARG A 120 -2.15 -9.07 13.08
N ALA A 121 -1.17 -8.65 12.28
CA ALA A 121 -1.40 -8.31 10.88
C ALA A 121 -1.85 -9.53 10.05
N LEU A 122 -1.25 -10.70 10.26
CA LEU A 122 -1.67 -11.94 9.60
C LEU A 122 -3.09 -12.36 10.00
N ASN A 123 -3.48 -12.21 11.27
CA ASN A 123 -4.84 -12.48 11.73
C ASN A 123 -5.85 -11.52 11.09
N LEU A 124 -5.51 -10.24 10.96
CA LEU A 124 -6.35 -9.27 10.24
C LEU A 124 -6.52 -9.71 8.78
N LEU A 125 -5.44 -10.10 8.11
CA LEU A 125 -5.49 -10.62 6.73
C LEU A 125 -6.26 -11.94 6.63
N GLN A 126 -6.26 -12.77 7.68
CA GLN A 126 -7.05 -14.00 7.71
C GLN A 126 -8.55 -13.68 7.62
N GLU A 127 -9.04 -12.71 8.39
CA GLU A 127 -10.42 -12.24 8.29
C GLU A 127 -10.75 -11.70 6.89
N VAL A 128 -9.84 -10.92 6.30
CA VAL A 128 -9.98 -10.40 4.94
C VAL A 128 -10.09 -11.53 3.91
N VAL A 129 -9.24 -12.56 4.00
CA VAL A 129 -9.28 -13.72 3.11
C VAL A 129 -10.55 -14.54 3.31
N MET A 130 -11.05 -14.66 4.54
CA MET A 130 -12.33 -15.32 4.81
C MET A 130 -13.50 -14.55 4.18
N LEU A 131 -13.50 -13.22 4.28
CA LEU A 131 -14.49 -12.36 3.61
C LEU A 131 -14.48 -12.57 2.09
N LEU A 132 -13.30 -12.63 1.47
CA LEU A 132 -13.17 -12.93 0.03
C LEU A 132 -13.76 -14.29 -0.35
N LYS A 133 -13.53 -15.31 0.47
CA LYS A 133 -14.00 -16.69 0.23
C LYS A 133 -15.49 -16.88 0.49
N SER A 134 -16.12 -15.99 1.26
CA SER A 134 -17.54 -16.07 1.59
C SER A 134 -18.48 -15.85 0.39
N GLY A 135 -17.95 -15.40 -0.76
CA GLY A 135 -18.68 -15.33 -2.03
C GLY A 135 -19.78 -14.27 -2.11
N GLY A 136 -20.07 -13.57 -1.01
CA GLY A 136 -20.95 -12.40 -1.00
C GLY A 136 -20.30 -11.21 -1.71
N VAL A 137 -21.12 -10.34 -2.31
CA VAL A 137 -20.65 -9.03 -2.77
C VAL A 137 -20.12 -8.29 -1.55
N VAL A 138 -18.81 -8.07 -1.49
CA VAL A 138 -18.20 -7.27 -0.44
C VAL A 138 -18.57 -5.82 -0.71
N GLU A 139 -19.70 -5.38 -0.17
CA GLU A 139 -20.12 -3.99 -0.27
C GLU A 139 -19.07 -3.09 0.41
N GLU A 140 -18.67 -2.03 -0.30
CA GLU A 140 -17.82 -1.02 0.31
C GLU A 140 -18.56 -0.44 1.51
N PRO A 141 -17.95 -0.46 2.71
CA PRO A 141 -18.57 0.16 3.85
C PRO A 141 -18.77 1.66 3.56
N ILE A 142 -19.96 2.18 3.87
CA ILE A 142 -20.34 3.59 3.70
C ILE A 142 -19.17 4.45 4.20
N LYS A 143 -18.65 5.33 3.35
CA LYS A 143 -17.52 6.22 3.67
C LYS A 143 -17.89 7.05 4.91
N HIS A 144 -17.49 6.61 6.09
CA HIS A 144 -17.51 7.48 7.26
C HIS A 144 -16.49 8.59 7.02
N GLU A 145 -16.83 9.84 7.37
CA GLU A 145 -16.00 11.03 7.18
C GLU A 145 -14.62 10.97 7.87
N ARG A 146 -14.35 9.89 8.64
CA ARG A 146 -13.04 9.64 9.25
C ARG A 146 -12.04 9.19 8.19
N ARG A 147 -11.05 10.05 7.93
CA ARG A 147 -9.94 9.77 7.03
C ARG A 147 -8.95 8.80 7.67
N LEU A 148 -9.22 7.51 7.49
CA LEU A 148 -8.35 6.41 7.87
C LEU A 148 -7.35 6.18 6.73
N CYS A 149 -6.25 6.96 6.67
CA CYS A 149 -5.17 6.72 5.72
C CYS A 149 -3.87 6.30 6.43
N LEU A 150 -3.10 5.41 5.81
CA LEU A 150 -1.73 5.08 6.14
C LEU A 150 -0.82 6.18 5.61
N ASN A 151 -0.21 6.94 6.53
CA ASN A 151 0.67 8.07 6.19
C ASN A 151 2.17 7.72 6.28
N ASP A 152 2.50 6.45 6.52
CA ASP A 152 3.89 5.99 6.70
C ASP A 152 4.40 5.31 5.41
N PRO A 153 5.30 5.97 4.65
CA PRO A 153 5.85 5.39 3.43
C PRO A 153 6.76 4.18 3.71
N GLU A 154 7.39 4.09 4.89
CA GLU A 154 8.31 2.99 5.23
C GLU A 154 7.60 1.64 5.33
N LEU A 155 6.30 1.68 5.62
CA LEU A 155 5.45 0.50 5.62
C LEU A 155 5.01 0.05 4.23
N LEU A 156 5.12 0.89 3.20
CA LEU A 156 4.67 0.53 1.85
C LEU A 156 5.69 -0.36 1.14
N PRO A 157 5.25 -1.28 0.26
CA PRO A 157 6.14 -2.08 -0.57
C PRO A 157 6.95 -1.22 -1.55
N PRO A 158 8.09 -1.74 -2.06
CA PRO A 158 8.86 -1.07 -3.09
C PRO A 158 8.03 -0.78 -4.35
N ALA A 159 8.15 0.43 -4.86
CA ALA A 159 7.34 0.94 -5.95
C ALA A 159 7.82 0.50 -7.34
N HIS A 160 9.14 0.44 -7.52
CA HIS A 160 9.79 0.25 -8.82
C HIS A 160 9.38 -1.04 -9.55
N ALA A 161 9.04 -2.10 -8.81
CA ALA A 161 8.69 -3.39 -9.40
C ALA A 161 7.27 -3.45 -9.99
N ASN A 162 6.35 -2.55 -9.60
CA ASN A 162 4.95 -2.57 -10.06
C ASN A 162 4.42 -1.16 -10.36
N ILE A 163 5.27 -0.36 -10.99
CA ILE A 163 5.04 1.07 -11.22
C ILE A 163 3.67 1.37 -11.82
N ASP A 164 3.25 0.60 -12.83
CA ASP A 164 1.97 0.79 -13.54
C ASP A 164 0.77 0.64 -12.61
N THR A 165 0.84 -0.31 -11.67
CA THR A 165 -0.23 -0.50 -10.69
C THR A 165 -0.31 0.68 -9.73
N TYR A 166 0.83 1.17 -9.24
CA TYR A 166 0.84 2.31 -8.33
C TYR A 166 0.40 3.61 -9.00
N LEU A 167 0.79 3.84 -10.26
CA LEU A 167 0.31 4.98 -11.05
C LEU A 167 -1.21 4.91 -11.26
N THR A 168 -1.73 3.73 -11.58
CA THR A 168 -3.18 3.52 -11.71
C THR A 168 -3.92 3.86 -10.41
N LEU A 169 -3.38 3.45 -9.25
CA LEU A 169 -3.95 3.73 -7.94
C LEU A 169 -3.90 5.23 -7.58
N ILE A 170 -2.78 5.89 -7.86
CA ILE A 170 -2.61 7.35 -7.71
C ILE A 170 -3.67 8.09 -8.51
N VAL A 171 -3.85 7.71 -9.76
CA VAL A 171 -4.79 8.35 -10.68
C VAL A 171 -6.23 8.11 -10.29
N GLN A 172 -6.59 6.88 -9.90
CA GLN A 172 -7.91 6.58 -9.37
C GLN A 172 -8.22 7.45 -8.14
N ALA A 173 -7.24 7.62 -7.25
CA ALA A 173 -7.40 8.46 -6.07
C ALA A 173 -7.61 9.94 -6.45
N LEU A 174 -6.82 10.49 -7.38
CA LEU A 174 -7.01 11.86 -7.86
C LEU A 174 -8.38 12.08 -8.53
N ASN A 175 -8.80 11.16 -9.40
CA ASN A 175 -10.11 11.21 -10.07
C ASN A 175 -11.29 11.06 -9.08
N SER A 176 -11.06 10.50 -7.90
CA SER A 176 -12.10 10.32 -6.89
C SER A 176 -12.40 11.57 -6.04
N VAL A 177 -11.66 12.67 -6.24
CA VAL A 177 -11.76 13.91 -5.45
C VAL A 177 -12.48 15.00 -6.25
N PRO A 178 -13.77 15.28 -5.98
CA PRO A 178 -14.56 16.24 -6.74
C PRO A 178 -13.99 17.66 -6.75
N GLU A 179 -13.31 18.06 -5.68
CA GLU A 179 -12.69 19.38 -5.55
C GLU A 179 -11.54 19.58 -6.55
N LEU A 180 -10.79 18.52 -6.89
CA LEU A 180 -9.75 18.60 -7.93
C LEU A 180 -10.38 18.78 -9.31
N LEU A 181 -11.46 18.07 -9.58
CA LEU A 181 -12.15 18.11 -10.87
C LEU A 181 -12.85 19.46 -11.13
N LYS A 182 -13.13 20.23 -10.07
CA LYS A 182 -13.69 21.59 -10.18
C LYS A 182 -12.63 22.66 -10.51
N ASP A 183 -11.35 22.39 -10.28
CA ASP A 183 -10.26 23.29 -10.67
C ASP A 183 -9.82 22.94 -12.11
N ASN A 184 -10.10 23.83 -13.07
CA ASN A 184 -9.77 23.63 -14.48
C ASN A 184 -8.30 23.24 -14.71
N VAL A 185 -7.38 23.78 -13.91
CA VAL A 185 -5.94 23.50 -14.04
C VAL A 185 -5.61 22.11 -13.50
N ALA A 186 -6.22 21.72 -12.37
CA ALA A 186 -6.03 20.39 -11.81
C ALA A 186 -6.69 19.31 -12.67
N SER A 187 -7.91 19.56 -13.16
CA SER A 187 -8.62 18.64 -14.06
C SER A 187 -7.83 18.40 -15.36
N HIS A 188 -7.32 19.45 -15.99
CA HIS A 188 -6.49 19.30 -17.19
C HIS A 188 -5.20 18.51 -16.92
N ALA A 189 -4.55 18.74 -15.77
CA ALA A 189 -3.38 17.97 -15.38
C ALA A 189 -3.71 16.48 -15.16
N ILE A 190 -4.86 16.17 -14.57
CA ILE A 190 -5.33 14.79 -14.39
C ILE A 190 -5.60 14.11 -15.74
N GLU A 191 -6.23 14.80 -16.69
CA GLU A 191 -6.45 14.30 -18.06
C GLU A 191 -5.12 13.96 -18.75
N LEU A 192 -4.11 14.83 -18.66
CA LEU A 192 -2.80 14.58 -19.25
C LEU A 192 -2.10 13.36 -18.62
N ILE A 193 -2.23 13.17 -17.31
CA ILE A 193 -1.72 11.96 -16.63
C ILE A 193 -2.43 10.72 -17.15
N ASN A 194 -3.77 10.75 -17.25
CA ASN A 194 -4.57 9.64 -17.80
C ASN A 194 -4.13 9.26 -19.22
N ASP A 195 -3.95 10.27 -20.08
CA ASP A 195 -3.52 10.07 -21.46
C ASP A 195 -2.11 9.49 -21.56
N ARG A 196 -1.19 9.91 -20.66
CA ARG A 196 0.15 9.31 -20.63
C ARG A 196 0.09 7.86 -20.21
N ILE A 197 -0.68 7.53 -19.18
CA ILE A 197 -0.74 6.17 -18.65
C ILE A 197 -1.44 5.22 -19.65
N ALA A 198 -2.40 5.73 -20.42
CA ALA A 198 -3.03 4.97 -21.49
C ALA A 198 -2.06 4.64 -22.65
N LYS A 199 -0.98 5.41 -22.82
CA LYS A 199 0.07 5.14 -23.82
C LYS A 199 1.08 4.16 -23.21
N ALA A 200 1.23 3.00 -23.84
CA ALA A 200 1.90 1.81 -23.31
C ALA A 200 3.42 1.91 -23.00
N SER A 201 4.02 3.11 -22.95
CA SER A 201 5.45 3.27 -22.64
C SER A 201 5.67 4.41 -21.63
N ILE A 202 5.34 4.15 -20.37
CA ILE A 202 5.70 5.03 -19.26
C ILE A 202 7.15 4.72 -18.88
N THR A 203 8.04 5.71 -19.01
CA THR A 203 9.40 5.56 -18.52
C THR A 203 9.47 5.74 -17.00
N PRO A 204 10.51 5.22 -16.31
CA PRO A 204 10.71 5.50 -14.88
C PRO A 204 10.76 7.00 -14.56
N SER A 205 11.32 7.82 -15.48
CA SER A 205 11.32 9.28 -15.39
C SER A 205 9.92 9.87 -15.47
N ASP A 206 9.07 9.37 -16.38
CA ASP A 206 7.67 9.80 -16.48
C ASP A 206 6.90 9.49 -15.21
N ALA A 207 7.05 8.28 -14.68
CA ALA A 207 6.40 7.88 -13.45
C ALA A 207 6.84 8.72 -12.24
N ALA A 208 8.14 9.05 -12.16
CA ALA A 208 8.66 9.93 -11.11
C ALA A 208 8.15 11.37 -11.26
N ALA A 209 7.95 11.86 -12.49
CA ALA A 209 7.35 13.16 -12.77
C ALA A 209 5.85 13.18 -12.46
N ILE A 210 5.10 12.13 -12.83
CA ILE A 210 3.68 11.95 -12.48
C ILE A 210 3.51 11.94 -10.96
N ALA A 211 4.39 11.27 -10.22
CA ALA A 211 4.38 11.29 -8.77
C ALA A 211 4.51 12.72 -8.22
N LEU A 212 5.50 13.50 -8.68
CA LEU A 212 5.64 14.92 -8.27
C LEU A 212 4.43 15.79 -8.61
N LEU A 213 3.87 15.58 -9.80
CA LEU A 213 2.67 16.27 -10.24
C LEU A 213 1.47 15.93 -9.34
N ALA A 214 1.24 14.64 -9.06
CA ALA A 214 0.18 14.18 -8.16
C ALA A 214 0.31 14.76 -6.74
N LEU A 215 1.54 14.86 -6.21
CA LEU A 215 1.80 15.51 -4.93
C LEU A 215 1.47 17.01 -4.94
N THR A 216 1.71 17.67 -6.07
CA THR A 216 1.42 19.09 -6.23
C THR A 216 -0.08 19.32 -6.29
N LEU A 217 -0.79 18.47 -7.05
CA LEU A 217 -2.25 18.50 -7.14
C LEU A 217 -2.91 18.23 -5.79
N SER A 218 -2.44 17.23 -5.02
CA SER A 218 -3.00 16.93 -3.70
C SER A 218 -2.88 18.10 -2.73
N LYS A 219 -1.74 18.80 -2.75
CA LYS A 219 -1.50 20.01 -1.93
C LYS A 219 -2.37 21.20 -2.31
N ARG A 220 -3.00 21.19 -3.49
CA ARG A 220 -3.90 22.29 -3.89
C ARG A 220 -5.20 22.31 -3.10
N ILE A 221 -5.63 21.17 -2.57
CA ILE A 221 -6.80 21.10 -1.70
C ILE A 221 -6.32 21.08 -0.26
N GLN A 222 -6.21 22.28 0.33
CA GLN A 222 -5.88 22.41 1.74
C GLN A 222 -6.88 21.62 2.59
N ASN A 223 -6.38 20.97 3.64
CA ASN A 223 -7.18 20.22 4.61
C ASN A 223 -7.92 18.99 4.05
N VAL A 224 -7.52 18.44 2.90
CA VAL A 224 -8.05 17.16 2.38
C VAL A 224 -6.96 16.10 2.27
N THR A 225 -7.05 15.06 3.12
CA THR A 225 -6.24 13.84 2.99
C THR A 225 -6.91 12.94 1.97
N ILE A 226 -6.19 12.61 0.90
CA ILE A 226 -6.70 11.76 -0.17
C ILE A 226 -6.23 10.33 0.13
N CYS A 227 -7.16 9.43 0.48
CA CYS A 227 -6.80 8.01 0.63
C CYS A 227 -6.93 7.27 -0.70
N VAL A 228 -5.83 6.68 -1.17
CA VAL A 228 -5.77 5.60 -2.16
C VAL A 228 -6.43 4.33 -1.58
N GLU A 229 -7.10 3.54 -2.42
CA GLU A 229 -7.61 2.22 -2.02
C GLU A 229 -6.46 1.24 -1.70
N PRO A 230 -6.47 0.51 -0.56
CA PRO A 230 -7.39 0.54 0.57
C PRO A 230 -6.76 1.26 1.78
N CYS A 231 -7.09 2.54 1.98
CA CYS A 231 -6.64 3.32 3.15
C CYS A 231 -5.16 3.71 3.12
N ILE A 232 -4.55 3.96 1.96
CA ILE A 232 -3.18 4.49 1.88
C ILE A 232 -3.24 5.99 1.60
N ASP A 233 -2.48 6.81 2.31
CA ASP A 233 -2.37 8.23 1.98
C ASP A 233 -1.70 8.39 0.61
N LEU A 234 -2.36 9.14 -0.27
CA LEU A 234 -1.81 9.48 -1.58
C LEU A 234 -0.41 10.07 -1.45
N GLU A 235 -0.17 10.94 -0.46
CA GLU A 235 1.15 11.53 -0.26
C GLU A 235 2.20 10.49 0.10
N ALA A 236 1.88 9.53 0.98
CA ALA A 236 2.80 8.45 1.34
C ALA A 236 3.13 7.56 0.14
N LEU A 237 2.12 7.19 -0.66
CA LEU A 237 2.31 6.38 -1.87
C LEU A 237 3.16 7.11 -2.91
N VAL A 238 2.85 8.37 -3.18
CA VAL A 238 3.55 9.20 -4.16
C VAL A 238 5.01 9.42 -3.76
N ARG A 239 5.28 9.71 -2.47
CA ARG A 239 6.66 9.82 -1.96
C ARG A 239 7.43 8.53 -2.14
N ARG A 240 6.82 7.37 -1.85
CA ARG A 240 7.43 6.04 -2.06
C ARG A 240 7.78 5.83 -3.54
N VAL A 241 6.85 6.10 -4.45
CA VAL A 241 7.07 5.98 -5.91
C VAL A 241 8.22 6.87 -6.36
N HIS A 242 8.20 8.14 -6.00
CA HIS A 242 9.23 9.09 -6.39
C HIS A 242 10.62 8.69 -5.87
N ASN A 243 10.74 8.45 -4.56
CA ASN A 243 12.03 8.16 -3.92
C ASN A 243 12.65 6.87 -4.45
N ASP A 244 11.85 5.82 -4.60
CA ASP A 244 12.34 4.53 -5.11
C ASP A 244 12.87 4.70 -6.55
N LEU A 245 12.18 5.44 -7.41
CA LEU A 245 12.60 5.62 -8.81
C LEU A 245 13.85 6.48 -8.94
N VAL A 246 13.92 7.59 -8.20
CA VAL A 246 15.10 8.46 -8.18
C VAL A 246 16.31 7.69 -7.65
N SER A 247 16.13 6.84 -6.62
CA SER A 247 17.22 6.00 -6.10
C SER A 247 17.77 5.00 -7.12
N LEU A 248 16.97 4.65 -8.13
CA LEU A 248 17.34 3.76 -9.24
C LEU A 248 17.86 4.52 -10.48
N GLY A 249 18.03 5.85 -10.38
CA GLY A 249 18.57 6.68 -11.45
C GLY A 249 17.53 7.28 -12.39
N ALA A 250 16.23 7.24 -12.04
CA ALA A 250 15.23 7.99 -12.78
C ALA A 250 15.43 9.49 -12.58
N GLU A 251 15.50 10.25 -13.68
CA GLU A 251 15.57 11.70 -13.66
C GLU A 251 14.21 12.28 -14.10
N PRO A 252 13.37 12.80 -13.20
CA PRO A 252 12.05 13.33 -13.54
C PRO A 252 12.12 14.42 -14.61
N SER A 253 13.15 15.25 -14.59
CA SER A 253 13.37 16.36 -15.55
C SER A 253 13.52 15.94 -17.01
N ARG A 254 13.72 14.64 -17.29
CA ARG A 254 13.73 14.12 -18.66
C ARG A 254 12.33 13.84 -19.21
N SER A 255 11.30 13.87 -18.36
CA SER A 255 9.91 13.69 -18.76
C SER A 255 9.30 15.01 -19.23
N ASP A 256 8.54 14.96 -20.32
CA ASP A 256 7.70 16.06 -20.78
C ASP A 256 6.63 16.47 -19.75
N ILE A 257 6.20 15.54 -18.89
CA ILE A 257 5.28 15.81 -17.76
C ILE A 257 5.91 16.72 -16.71
N PHE A 258 7.24 16.69 -16.59
CA PHE A 258 7.94 17.49 -15.58
C PHE A 258 7.79 18.99 -15.81
N GLU A 259 7.68 19.43 -17.06
CA GLU A 259 7.42 20.85 -17.38
C GLU A 259 6.05 21.29 -16.87
N LEU A 260 5.03 20.43 -16.95
CA LEU A 260 3.71 20.71 -16.37
C LEU A 260 3.79 20.83 -14.85
N TYR A 261 4.55 19.96 -14.19
CA TYR A 261 4.85 20.07 -12.76
C TYR A 261 5.52 21.41 -12.43
N ARG A 262 6.56 21.81 -13.18
CA ARG A 262 7.26 23.09 -12.98
C ARG A 262 6.32 24.28 -13.15
N GLU A 263 5.49 24.28 -14.20
CA GLU A 263 4.52 25.35 -14.44
C GLU A 263 3.53 25.50 -13.28
N LEU A 264 3.00 24.38 -12.78
CA LEU A 264 2.05 24.39 -11.68
C LEU A 264 2.70 24.88 -10.39
N LEU A 265 3.93 24.44 -10.12
CA LEU A 265 4.67 24.87 -8.95
C LEU A 265 4.99 26.36 -9.00
N ILE A 266 5.40 26.89 -10.16
CA ILE A 266 5.62 28.33 -10.37
C ILE A 266 4.30 29.09 -10.20
N LYS A 267 3.19 28.62 -10.77
CA LYS A 267 1.87 29.26 -10.63
C LYS A 267 1.40 29.25 -9.17
N ASP A 268 1.66 28.19 -8.40
CA ASP A 268 1.29 28.11 -6.99
C ASP A 268 2.16 29.01 -6.10
N VAL A 269 3.46 29.14 -6.41
CA VAL A 269 4.38 30.07 -5.75
C VAL A 269 4.03 31.54 -6.07
N LEU A 270 3.79 31.86 -7.35
CA LEU A 270 3.44 33.22 -7.81
C LEU A 270 2.04 33.66 -7.34
N ARG A 271 1.11 32.72 -7.15
CA ARG A 271 -0.21 33.01 -6.57
C ARG A 271 -0.17 33.23 -5.06
N GLY A 272 1.00 33.12 -4.41
CA GLY A 272 1.17 33.43 -2.99
C GLY A 272 0.17 32.68 -2.13
N ARG A 273 0.09 31.34 -2.24
CA ARG A 273 -0.77 30.55 -1.36
C ARG A 273 -0.27 30.62 0.08
N ARG A 274 -0.95 31.48 0.84
CA ARG A 274 -1.12 31.52 2.30
C ARG A 274 -1.78 30.23 2.81
#